data_AF-A0A0G3WMD1-F1
#
_entry.id   AF-A0A0G3WMD1-F1
#
_cell.length_a   1.000
_cell.length_b   1.000
_cell.length_c   1.000
_cell.angle_alpha   90.00
_cell.angle_beta   90.00
_cell.angle_gamma   90.00
#
_symmetry.space_group_name_H-M   'P 1'
#
loop_
_entity.id
_entity.type
_entity.pdbx_description
1 polymer ?
#
loop_
_entity_poly.entity_id
_entity_poly.type
_entity_poly.pdbx_seq_one_letter_code
_entity_poly.pdbx_strand_id
1 'polypeptide(L)'
;MTLCKDELQKKAQELCAALKIDNIEAKFSNESFRDYLVVLELARGAGKLSLYYKPSAKTYSLKKKITDKNIEAAINKIWDSLTGVKTYAAASGIYEAFVDGSFIGGAVGYGAVIYLGDEVKAELSGTIEDVQFRQFGGELKSVIETLKWCEKNNVARVRINYDYEGIEKFATGVWQPKNDLSKEYAQFVKNSKIALQWRHIKSHTGNSKNDFADKLAKEAALSAAKNILI
;
A
#
# COMPACT_ATOMS: atom_id res chain seq x y z
N MET A 1 24.19 -21.48 9.58
CA MET A 1 23.74 -21.13 8.22
C MET A 1 22.65 -20.10 8.34
N THR A 2 22.68 -19.04 7.52
CA THR A 2 21.61 -18.04 7.48
C THR A 2 20.35 -18.64 6.86
N LEU A 3 19.20 -18.46 7.50
CA LEU A 3 17.92 -18.95 6.97
C LEU A 3 17.52 -18.20 5.70
N CYS A 4 17.03 -18.95 4.70
CA CYS A 4 16.55 -18.45 3.41
C CYS A 4 17.58 -17.64 2.60
N LYS A 5 18.88 -17.96 2.76
CA LYS A 5 19.97 -17.26 2.08
C LYS A 5 19.82 -17.32 0.55
N ASP A 6 19.42 -18.46 0.00
CA ASP A 6 19.31 -18.66 -1.45
C ASP A 6 18.18 -17.81 -2.04
N GLU A 7 17.02 -17.76 -1.38
CA GLU A 7 15.89 -16.92 -1.80
C GLU A 7 16.22 -15.43 -1.73
N LEU A 8 16.92 -15.01 -0.68
CA LEU A 8 17.38 -13.62 -0.51
C LEU A 8 18.44 -13.27 -1.54
N GLN A 9 19.41 -14.15 -1.77
CA GLN A 9 20.49 -13.93 -2.74
C GLN A 9 19.94 -13.79 -4.15
N LYS A 10 19.04 -14.70 -4.57
CA LYS A 10 18.41 -14.63 -5.89
C LYS A 10 17.66 -13.32 -6.09
N LYS A 11 16.82 -12.92 -5.13
CA LYS A 11 16.04 -11.68 -5.22
C LYS A 11 16.92 -10.42 -5.14
N ALA A 12 18.00 -10.44 -4.33
CA ALA A 12 18.95 -9.35 -4.28
C ALA A 12 19.71 -9.18 -5.61
N GLN A 13 20.10 -10.27 -6.26
CA GLN A 13 20.72 -10.23 -7.60
C GLN A 13 19.76 -9.65 -8.64
N GLU A 14 18.50 -10.09 -8.63
CA GLU A 14 17.44 -9.56 -9.51
C GLU A 14 17.23 -8.05 -9.30
N LEU A 15 17.15 -7.62 -8.04
CA LEU A 15 17.02 -6.20 -7.69
C LEU A 15 18.25 -5.39 -8.15
N CYS A 16 19.47 -5.86 -7.88
CA CYS A 16 20.70 -5.21 -8.36
C CYS A 16 20.73 -5.08 -9.89
N ALA A 17 20.31 -6.13 -10.61
CA ALA A 17 20.28 -6.11 -12.08
C ALA A 17 19.28 -5.08 -12.60
N ALA A 18 18.08 -5.00 -12.01
CA ALA A 18 17.07 -4.02 -12.40
C ALA A 18 17.51 -2.58 -12.07
N LEU A 19 18.10 -2.35 -10.90
CA LEU A 19 18.66 -1.06 -10.50
C LEU A 19 19.74 -0.56 -11.47
N LYS A 20 20.59 -1.47 -11.94
CA LYS A 20 21.68 -1.12 -12.87
C LYS A 20 21.17 -0.61 -14.23
N ILE A 21 20.00 -1.07 -14.69
CA ILE A 21 19.39 -0.59 -15.95
C ILE A 21 19.11 0.91 -15.87
N ASP A 22 18.69 1.40 -14.69
CA ASP A 22 18.40 2.82 -14.43
C ASP A 22 19.62 3.58 -13.86
N ASN A 23 20.84 3.06 -14.06
CA ASN A 23 22.10 3.63 -13.57
C ASN A 23 22.19 3.78 -12.03
N ILE A 24 21.43 2.97 -11.29
CA ILE A 24 21.51 2.90 -9.83
C ILE A 24 22.35 1.68 -9.46
N GLU A 25 23.55 1.93 -8.95
CA GLU A 25 24.43 0.85 -8.50
C GLU A 25 24.13 0.46 -7.05
N ALA A 26 23.93 -0.84 -6.83
CA ALA A 26 23.74 -1.45 -5.52
C ALA A 26 24.59 -2.71 -5.38
N LYS A 27 25.18 -2.95 -4.22
CA LYS A 27 25.99 -4.13 -3.91
C LYS A 27 25.62 -4.74 -2.56
N PHE A 28 25.85 -6.03 -2.39
CA PHE A 28 25.73 -6.73 -1.11
C PHE A 28 26.90 -7.71 -0.94
N SER A 29 27.24 -8.06 0.30
CA SER A 29 28.32 -9.01 0.61
C SER A 29 27.77 -10.20 1.39
N ASN A 30 28.58 -11.26 1.54
CA ASN A 30 28.20 -12.39 2.38
C ASN A 30 27.95 -11.98 3.85
N GLU A 31 28.60 -10.92 4.35
CA GLU A 31 28.42 -10.46 5.73
C GLU A 31 27.13 -9.65 5.93
N SER A 32 26.47 -9.21 4.85
CA SER A 32 25.23 -8.42 4.93
C SER A 32 23.96 -9.27 5.07
N PHE A 33 24.10 -10.61 5.04
CA PHE A 33 23.01 -11.54 5.29
C PHE A 33 22.74 -11.72 6.78
N ARG A 34 21.45 -11.74 7.13
CA ARG A 34 20.89 -12.14 8.43
C ARG A 34 19.69 -13.04 8.14
N ASP A 35 19.17 -13.70 9.16
CA ASP A 35 17.98 -14.53 8.97
C ASP A 35 16.86 -13.67 8.38
N TYR A 36 16.34 -14.12 7.23
CA TYR A 36 15.26 -13.44 6.51
C TYR A 36 15.58 -12.05 5.94
N LEU A 37 16.85 -11.62 5.94
CA LEU A 37 17.25 -10.27 5.54
C LEU A 37 18.59 -10.26 4.80
N VAL A 38 18.68 -9.47 3.74
CA VAL A 38 19.96 -9.03 3.16
C VAL A 38 19.95 -7.52 2.99
N VAL A 39 21.06 -6.87 3.36
CA VAL A 39 21.24 -5.42 3.17
C VAL A 39 22.09 -5.17 1.93
N LEU A 40 21.59 -4.31 1.04
CA LEU A 40 22.29 -3.79 -0.13
C LEU A 40 22.72 -2.35 0.15
N GLU A 41 23.95 -2.02 -0.23
CA GLU A 41 24.49 -0.66 -0.17
C GLU A 41 24.42 -0.01 -1.54
N LEU A 42 23.83 1.17 -1.61
CA LEU A 42 23.81 1.99 -2.82
C LEU A 42 25.16 2.68 -2.98
N ALA A 43 25.63 2.78 -4.23
CA ALA A 43 26.89 3.44 -4.55
C ALA A 43 26.88 4.92 -4.15
N ARG A 44 28.09 5.51 -4.06
CA ARG A 44 28.31 6.93 -3.75
C ARG A 44 27.69 7.38 -2.41
N GLY A 45 27.41 6.45 -1.50
CA GLY A 45 26.80 6.75 -0.21
C GLY A 45 25.33 7.13 -0.29
N ALA A 46 24.63 6.81 -1.38
CA ALA A 46 23.23 7.20 -1.61
C ALA A 46 22.23 6.55 -0.63
N GLY A 47 22.65 5.54 0.14
CA GLY A 47 21.84 4.93 1.19
C GLY A 47 21.94 3.41 1.23
N LYS A 48 20.97 2.79 1.92
CA LYS A 48 20.88 1.33 2.05
C LYS A 48 19.47 0.84 1.76
N LEU A 49 19.39 -0.36 1.20
CA LEU A 49 18.16 -1.10 1.00
C LEU A 49 18.20 -2.37 1.85
N SER A 50 17.20 -2.55 2.71
CA SER A 50 17.02 -3.78 3.48
C SER A 50 15.95 -4.63 2.81
N LEU A 51 16.37 -5.73 2.17
CA LEU A 51 15.50 -6.69 1.51
C LEU A 51 15.15 -7.81 2.49
N TYR A 52 13.88 -7.92 2.84
CA TYR A 52 13.36 -8.95 3.71
C TYR A 52 12.67 -10.06 2.90
N TYR A 53 12.70 -11.28 3.42
CA TYR A 53 11.95 -12.42 2.90
C TYR A 53 11.07 -13.04 3.99
N LYS A 54 9.78 -13.22 3.72
CA LYS A 54 8.82 -13.85 4.63
C LYS A 54 8.49 -15.25 4.12
N PRO A 55 9.04 -16.34 4.71
CA PRO A 55 8.88 -17.70 4.17
C PRO A 55 7.43 -18.18 4.16
N SER A 56 6.67 -17.88 5.21
CA SER A 56 5.27 -18.31 5.35
C SER A 56 4.35 -17.78 4.25
N ALA A 57 4.66 -16.58 3.71
CA ALA A 57 3.90 -15.96 2.65
C ALA A 57 4.59 -16.04 1.28
N LYS A 58 5.83 -16.55 1.23
CA LYS A 58 6.74 -16.54 0.08
C LYS A 58 6.81 -15.15 -0.58
N THR A 59 6.98 -14.12 0.23
CA THR A 59 7.02 -12.72 -0.23
C THR A 59 8.29 -12.01 0.17
N TYR A 60 8.58 -10.94 -0.55
CA TYR A 60 9.68 -10.02 -0.24
C TYR A 60 9.13 -8.65 0.12
N SER A 61 9.90 -7.89 0.89
CA SER A 61 9.64 -6.47 1.13
C SER A 61 10.94 -5.68 1.17
N LEU A 62 10.86 -4.39 0.86
CA LEU A 62 12.03 -3.53 0.71
C LEU A 62 11.90 -2.29 1.61
N LYS A 63 12.73 -2.23 2.66
CA LYS A 63 12.87 -1.01 3.45
C LYS A 63 13.99 -0.15 2.88
N LYS A 64 13.70 1.12 2.67
CA LYS A 64 14.60 2.11 2.06
C LYS A 64 15.13 3.05 3.14
N LYS A 65 16.45 3.22 3.22
CA LYS A 65 17.10 4.28 4.02
C LYS A 65 17.90 5.15 3.06
N ILE A 66 17.19 6.07 2.41
CA ILE A 66 17.67 6.95 1.34
C ILE A 66 17.25 8.38 1.70
N THR A 67 18.08 9.36 1.39
CA THR A 67 17.76 10.79 1.58
C THR A 67 17.36 11.49 0.29
N ASP A 68 17.87 11.04 -0.86
CA ASP A 68 17.52 11.56 -2.18
C ASP A 68 16.16 11.03 -2.65
N LYS A 69 15.17 11.93 -2.73
CA LYS A 69 13.80 11.61 -3.13
C LYS A 69 13.68 11.14 -4.59
N ASN A 70 14.56 11.59 -5.48
CA ASN A 70 14.54 11.16 -6.89
C ASN A 70 15.03 9.72 -7.02
N ILE A 71 16.11 9.39 -6.32
CA ILE A 71 16.60 8.01 -6.24
C ILE A 71 15.56 7.10 -5.59
N GLU A 72 14.93 7.55 -4.49
CA GLU A 72 13.88 6.79 -3.83
C GLU A 72 12.68 6.52 -4.77
N ALA A 73 12.23 7.53 -5.53
CA ALA A 73 11.16 7.38 -6.51
C ALA A 73 11.51 6.38 -7.64
N ALA A 74 12.74 6.43 -8.15
CA ALA A 74 13.21 5.47 -9.15
C ALA A 74 13.25 4.03 -8.60
N ILE A 75 13.77 3.85 -7.38
CA ILE A 75 13.81 2.54 -6.72
C ILE A 75 12.40 2.00 -6.46
N ASN A 76 11.45 2.86 -6.09
CA ASN A 76 10.05 2.46 -5.92
C ASN A 76 9.48 1.90 -7.23
N LYS A 77 9.69 2.60 -8.36
CA LYS A 77 9.23 2.14 -9.68
C LYS A 77 9.84 0.78 -10.06
N ILE A 78 11.13 0.60 -9.81
CA ILE A 78 11.84 -0.66 -10.09
C ILE A 78 11.30 -1.78 -9.21
N TRP A 79 11.16 -1.52 -7.91
CA TRP A 79 10.63 -2.49 -6.95
C TRP A 79 9.19 -2.89 -7.28
N ASP A 80 8.35 -1.94 -7.68
CA ASP A 80 6.98 -2.21 -8.12
C ASP A 80 6.95 -3.01 -9.43
N SER A 81 7.92 -2.82 -10.33
CA SER A 81 8.03 -3.68 -11.52
C SER A 81 8.37 -5.13 -11.15
N LEU A 82 9.23 -5.32 -10.14
CA LEU A 82 9.70 -6.64 -9.71
C LEU A 82 8.71 -7.37 -8.79
N THR A 83 7.92 -6.62 -8.02
CA THR A 83 7.10 -7.17 -6.92
C THR A 83 5.70 -6.59 -6.84
N GLY A 84 5.48 -5.44 -7.46
CA GLY A 84 4.23 -4.72 -7.45
C GLY A 84 3.14 -5.44 -8.22
N VAL A 85 1.91 -5.04 -7.94
CA VAL A 85 0.74 -5.69 -8.51
C VAL A 85 0.40 -5.01 -9.83
N LYS A 86 0.35 -5.77 -10.93
CA LYS A 86 0.08 -5.24 -12.28
C LYS A 86 -1.17 -4.36 -12.28
N THR A 87 -1.00 -3.06 -12.50
CA THR A 87 -2.12 -2.12 -12.63
C THR A 87 -2.60 -2.05 -14.08
N TYR A 88 -3.82 -1.59 -14.30
CA TYR A 88 -4.27 -1.34 -15.66
C TYR A 88 -3.57 -0.12 -16.26
N ALA A 89 -3.26 -0.18 -17.55
CA ALA A 89 -2.80 0.99 -18.29
C ALA A 89 -3.91 2.04 -18.42
N ALA A 90 -3.55 3.31 -18.55
CA ALA A 90 -4.51 4.41 -18.67
C ALA A 90 -5.54 4.21 -19.80
N ALA A 91 -5.11 3.63 -20.93
CA ALA A 91 -5.96 3.33 -22.09
C ALA A 91 -7.11 2.34 -21.79
N SER A 92 -7.04 1.59 -20.69
CA SER A 92 -8.14 0.71 -20.26
C SER A 92 -9.37 1.48 -19.76
N GLY A 93 -9.19 2.74 -19.33
CA GLY A 93 -10.21 3.51 -18.63
C GLY A 93 -10.60 2.97 -17.24
N ILE A 94 -9.88 1.98 -16.72
CA ILE A 94 -10.12 1.42 -15.38
C ILE A 94 -9.19 2.10 -14.39
N TYR A 95 -9.77 2.68 -13.35
CA TYR A 95 -9.03 3.33 -12.28
C TYR A 95 -8.55 2.31 -11.25
N GLU A 96 -7.44 2.62 -10.59
CA GLU A 96 -6.89 1.85 -9.46
C GLU A 96 -6.95 2.70 -8.21
N ALA A 97 -7.65 2.25 -7.19
CA ALA A 97 -7.58 2.87 -5.87
C ALA A 97 -6.81 1.96 -4.92
N PHE A 98 -5.81 2.51 -4.24
CA PHE A 98 -5.16 1.88 -3.09
C PHE A 98 -5.72 2.54 -1.83
N VAL A 99 -6.17 1.73 -0.88
CA VAL A 99 -6.88 2.19 0.32
C VAL A 99 -6.25 1.60 1.57
N ASP A 100 -6.21 2.37 2.65
CA ASP A 100 -5.62 1.95 3.93
C ASP A 100 -6.28 2.70 5.11
N GLY A 101 -6.12 2.17 6.33
CA GLY A 101 -6.58 2.74 7.59
C GLY A 101 -5.51 2.67 8.68
N SER A 102 -5.44 3.70 9.52
CA SER A 102 -4.45 3.76 10.60
C SER A 102 -5.06 4.23 11.91
N PHE A 103 -4.65 3.63 13.03
CA PHE A 103 -5.01 4.08 14.37
C PHE A 103 -3.77 4.51 15.15
N ILE A 104 -3.68 5.80 15.50
CA ILE A 104 -2.56 6.36 16.24
C ILE A 104 -3.09 7.31 17.30
N GLY A 105 -2.62 7.14 18.54
CA GLY A 105 -2.89 8.09 19.63
C GLY A 105 -4.36 8.36 19.91
N GLY A 106 -5.23 7.36 19.74
CA GLY A 106 -6.68 7.52 19.95
C GLY A 106 -7.45 8.05 18.74
N ALA A 107 -6.81 8.39 17.63
CA ALA A 107 -7.47 8.82 16.40
C ALA A 107 -7.39 7.73 15.32
N VAL A 108 -8.46 7.60 14.53
CA VAL A 108 -8.51 6.71 13.36
C VAL A 108 -8.47 7.56 12.09
N GLY A 109 -7.43 7.38 11.30
CA GLY A 109 -7.25 7.98 9.98
C GLY A 109 -7.56 7.00 8.86
N TYR A 110 -7.97 7.52 7.72
CA TYR A 110 -8.11 6.79 6.46
C TYR A 110 -7.27 7.47 5.37
N GLY A 111 -6.81 6.67 4.41
CA GLY A 111 -6.05 7.14 3.26
C GLY A 111 -6.46 6.39 2.00
N ALA A 112 -6.52 7.09 0.87
CA ALA A 112 -6.67 6.48 -0.44
C ALA A 112 -5.91 7.28 -1.52
N VAL A 113 -5.34 6.56 -2.48
CA VAL A 113 -4.73 7.17 -3.68
C VAL A 113 -5.35 6.54 -4.92
N ILE A 114 -5.87 7.38 -5.80
CA ILE A 114 -6.58 6.96 -7.01
C ILE A 114 -5.71 7.26 -8.23
N TYR A 115 -5.50 6.25 -9.07
CA TYR A 115 -4.68 6.31 -10.26
C TYR A 115 -5.47 6.01 -11.53
N LEU A 116 -5.01 6.59 -12.64
CA LEU A 116 -5.32 6.11 -14.00
C LEU A 116 -4.00 5.79 -14.70
N GLY A 117 -3.68 4.51 -14.84
CA GLY A 117 -2.31 4.09 -15.17
C GLY A 117 -1.34 4.42 -14.03
N ASP A 118 -0.33 5.24 -14.33
CA ASP A 118 0.66 5.71 -13.35
C ASP A 118 0.42 7.14 -12.84
N GLU A 119 -0.57 7.83 -13.40
CA GLU A 119 -0.91 9.19 -12.99
C GLU A 119 -1.82 9.17 -11.75
N VAL A 120 -1.43 9.91 -10.71
CA VAL A 120 -2.28 10.17 -9.53
C VAL A 120 -3.38 11.15 -9.93
N LYS A 121 -4.64 10.72 -9.76
CA LYS A 121 -5.84 11.52 -10.02
C LYS A 121 -6.44 12.13 -8.77
N ALA A 122 -6.23 11.48 -7.62
CA ALA A 122 -6.62 12.02 -6.32
C ALA A 122 -5.84 11.37 -5.17
N GLU A 123 -5.65 12.16 -4.14
CA GLU A 123 -5.19 11.73 -2.80
C GLU A 123 -6.31 12.11 -1.84
N LEU A 124 -6.83 11.12 -1.11
CA LEU A 124 -7.93 11.29 -0.16
C LEU A 124 -7.41 10.89 1.21
N SER A 125 -7.66 11.72 2.21
CA SER A 125 -7.28 11.43 3.59
C SER A 125 -8.18 12.16 4.55
N GLY A 126 -8.40 11.58 5.72
CA GLY A 126 -9.15 12.21 6.79
C GLY A 126 -9.26 11.29 7.99
N THR A 127 -10.15 11.60 8.90
CA THR A 127 -10.39 10.80 10.11
C THR A 127 -11.84 10.33 10.19
N ILE A 128 -12.07 9.34 11.05
CA ILE A 128 -13.40 9.01 11.54
C ILE A 128 -13.49 9.37 13.01
N GLU A 129 -14.64 9.88 13.43
CA GLU A 129 -14.92 10.22 14.84
C GLU A 129 -15.08 8.95 15.68
N ASP A 130 -15.64 7.88 15.10
CA ASP A 130 -15.90 6.65 15.81
C ASP A 130 -14.65 5.76 15.92
N VAL A 131 -13.98 5.88 17.06
CA VAL A 131 -12.79 5.12 17.41
C VAL A 131 -13.08 3.69 17.88
N GLN A 132 -14.36 3.31 18.08
CA GLN A 132 -14.72 1.96 18.49
C GLN A 132 -14.33 0.93 17.44
N PHE A 133 -14.34 1.34 16.17
CA PHE A 133 -13.96 0.49 15.03
C PHE A 133 -12.52 0.70 14.56
N ARG A 134 -11.62 1.16 15.45
CA ARG A 134 -10.21 1.44 15.13
C ARG A 134 -9.44 0.38 14.33
N GLN A 135 -9.88 -0.87 14.34
CA GLN A 135 -9.23 -1.97 13.62
C GLN A 135 -9.52 -1.98 12.12
N PHE A 136 -10.68 -1.46 11.68
CA PHE A 136 -11.10 -1.53 10.28
C PHE A 136 -11.90 -0.30 9.82
N GLY A 137 -12.15 0.67 10.70
CA GLY A 137 -12.99 1.81 10.37
C GLY A 137 -12.36 2.73 9.35
N GLY A 138 -11.04 2.96 9.45
CA GLY A 138 -10.29 3.67 8.44
C GLY A 138 -10.35 2.98 7.07
N GLU A 139 -10.21 1.66 7.05
CA GLU A 139 -10.29 0.81 5.85
C GLU A 139 -11.63 0.90 5.13
N LEU A 140 -12.74 0.83 5.87
CA LEU A 140 -14.06 0.93 5.26
C LEU A 140 -14.35 2.36 4.78
N LYS A 141 -13.89 3.36 5.54
CA LYS A 141 -14.08 4.77 5.20
C LYS A 141 -13.32 5.18 3.95
N SER A 142 -12.06 4.75 3.79
CA SER A 142 -11.25 5.04 2.60
C SER A 142 -11.92 4.54 1.32
N VAL A 143 -12.58 3.38 1.35
CA VAL A 143 -13.37 2.87 0.22
C VAL A 143 -14.61 3.74 -0.03
N ILE A 144 -15.37 4.11 0.99
CA ILE A 144 -16.55 4.98 0.84
C ILE A 144 -16.15 6.31 0.18
N GLU A 145 -15.09 6.97 0.67
CA GLU A 145 -14.64 8.24 0.12
C GLU A 145 -14.07 8.10 -1.30
N THR A 146 -13.44 6.97 -1.61
CA THR A 146 -13.02 6.62 -2.99
C THR A 146 -14.22 6.53 -3.94
N LEU A 147 -15.29 5.85 -3.52
CA LEU A 147 -16.50 5.71 -4.33
C LEU A 147 -17.23 7.05 -4.51
N LYS A 148 -17.32 7.88 -3.47
CA LYS A 148 -17.85 9.25 -3.59
C LYS A 148 -17.05 10.08 -4.59
N TRP A 149 -15.72 9.97 -4.55
CA TRP A 149 -14.87 10.64 -5.53
C TRP A 149 -15.15 10.14 -6.94
N CYS A 150 -15.30 8.83 -7.12
CA CYS A 150 -15.62 8.24 -8.42
C CYS A 150 -16.98 8.74 -8.95
N GLU A 151 -18.02 8.78 -8.11
CA GLU A 151 -19.34 9.32 -8.47
C GLU A 151 -19.26 10.80 -8.89
N LYS A 152 -18.55 11.62 -8.11
CA LYS A 152 -18.36 13.05 -8.41
C LYS A 152 -17.61 13.28 -9.74
N ASN A 153 -16.71 12.38 -10.12
CA ASN A 153 -15.86 12.51 -11.30
C ASN A 153 -16.33 11.66 -12.49
N ASN A 154 -17.55 11.12 -12.45
CA ASN A 154 -18.11 10.26 -13.51
C ASN A 154 -17.23 9.03 -13.85
N VAL A 155 -16.54 8.48 -12.85
CA VAL A 155 -15.73 7.28 -13.00
C VAL A 155 -16.61 6.05 -12.92
N ALA A 156 -16.73 5.32 -14.02
CA ALA A 156 -17.61 4.15 -14.10
C ALA A 156 -17.00 2.86 -13.54
N ARG A 157 -15.67 2.74 -13.53
CA ARG A 157 -14.95 1.48 -13.21
C ARG A 157 -13.72 1.75 -12.36
N VAL A 158 -13.61 1.07 -11.22
CA VAL A 158 -12.45 1.15 -10.34
C VAL A 158 -12.13 -0.21 -9.72
N ARG A 159 -10.84 -0.50 -9.60
CA ARG A 159 -10.34 -1.61 -8.80
C ARG A 159 -9.86 -1.10 -7.45
N ILE A 160 -10.42 -1.65 -6.38
CA ILE A 160 -10.00 -1.38 -5.00
C ILE A 160 -8.92 -2.37 -4.62
N ASN A 161 -7.76 -1.85 -4.22
CA ASN A 161 -6.59 -2.58 -3.76
C ASN A 161 -6.45 -2.37 -2.25
N TYR A 162 -6.50 -3.46 -1.49
CA TYR A 162 -6.59 -3.43 -0.02
C TYR A 162 -5.90 -4.64 0.60
N ASP A 163 -5.44 -4.54 1.84
CA ASP A 163 -4.85 -5.66 2.57
C ASP A 163 -5.77 -6.24 3.68
N TYR A 164 -6.81 -5.51 4.06
CA TYR A 164 -7.84 -5.97 4.98
C TYR A 164 -8.98 -6.71 4.26
N GLU A 165 -9.05 -8.03 4.44
CA GLU A 165 -10.04 -8.90 3.78
C GLU A 165 -11.51 -8.49 4.01
N GLY A 166 -11.80 -7.79 5.11
CA GLY A 166 -13.17 -7.38 5.44
C GLY A 166 -13.78 -6.41 4.43
N ILE A 167 -12.97 -5.63 3.71
CA ILE A 167 -13.44 -4.71 2.66
C ILE A 167 -14.32 -5.46 1.65
N GLU A 168 -13.77 -6.47 0.97
CA GLU A 168 -14.54 -7.23 -0.02
C GLU A 168 -15.60 -8.12 0.65
N LYS A 169 -15.28 -8.75 1.78
CA LYS A 169 -16.18 -9.73 2.40
C LYS A 169 -17.46 -9.11 2.95
N PHE A 170 -17.41 -7.89 3.48
CA PHE A 170 -18.63 -7.16 3.86
C PHE A 170 -19.40 -6.69 2.63
N ALA A 171 -18.73 -6.18 1.60
CA ALA A 171 -19.36 -5.71 0.37
C ALA A 171 -20.09 -6.83 -0.40
N THR A 172 -19.50 -8.03 -0.42
CA THR A 172 -20.04 -9.21 -1.12
C THR A 172 -21.03 -10.02 -0.28
N GLY A 173 -21.18 -9.71 1.02
CA GLY A 173 -22.05 -10.44 1.94
C GLY A 173 -21.48 -11.77 2.45
N VAL A 174 -20.22 -12.08 2.15
CA VAL A 174 -19.51 -13.26 2.72
C VAL A 174 -19.40 -13.12 4.24
N TRP A 175 -19.17 -11.90 4.74
CA TRP A 175 -19.21 -11.58 6.15
C TRP A 175 -20.46 -10.78 6.48
N GLN A 176 -21.17 -11.21 7.52
CA GLN A 176 -22.35 -10.50 8.01
C GLN A 176 -21.90 -9.24 8.79
N PRO A 177 -22.33 -8.03 8.38
CA PRO A 177 -22.05 -6.81 9.12
C PRO A 177 -22.83 -6.81 10.45
N LYS A 178 -22.12 -6.60 11.56
CA LYS A 178 -22.71 -6.63 12.91
C LYS A 178 -22.88 -5.24 13.52
N ASN A 179 -21.96 -4.33 13.22
CA ASN A 179 -21.99 -2.95 13.71
C ASN A 179 -22.44 -1.98 12.61
N ASP A 180 -22.81 -0.78 13.01
CA ASP A 180 -23.44 0.18 12.12
C ASP A 180 -22.49 0.67 11.02
N LEU A 181 -21.19 0.82 11.31
CA LEU A 181 -20.19 1.16 10.29
C LEU A 181 -20.11 0.11 9.17
N SER A 182 -20.04 -1.17 9.54
CA SER A 182 -19.99 -2.27 8.56
C SER A 182 -21.29 -2.42 7.76
N LYS A 183 -22.44 -2.10 8.37
CA LYS A 183 -23.75 -2.10 7.69
C LYS A 183 -23.85 -0.94 6.71
N GLU A 184 -23.48 0.27 7.14
CA GLU A 184 -23.44 1.46 6.30
C GLU A 184 -22.51 1.24 5.10
N TYR A 185 -21.31 0.71 5.36
CA TYR A 185 -20.36 0.35 4.32
C TYR A 185 -20.95 -0.61 3.29
N ALA A 186 -21.48 -1.75 3.72
CA ALA A 186 -22.05 -2.75 2.81
C ALA A 186 -23.23 -2.17 2.00
N GLN A 187 -24.09 -1.37 2.64
CA GLN A 187 -25.22 -0.72 1.97
C GLN A 187 -24.78 0.35 0.98
N PHE A 188 -23.74 1.14 1.31
CA PHE A 188 -23.17 2.15 0.43
C PHE A 188 -22.59 1.50 -0.82
N VAL A 189 -21.74 0.48 -0.66
CA VAL A 189 -21.13 -0.25 -1.78
C VAL A 189 -22.20 -0.89 -2.66
N LYS A 190 -23.22 -1.52 -2.06
CA LYS A 190 -24.34 -2.14 -2.78
C LYS A 190 -25.15 -1.12 -3.61
N ASN A 191 -25.31 0.10 -3.12
CA ASN A 191 -26.06 1.15 -3.79
C ASN A 191 -25.25 1.91 -4.85
N SER A 192 -23.92 1.78 -4.82
CA SER A 192 -23.07 2.46 -5.80
C SER A 192 -23.27 1.87 -7.19
N LYS A 193 -23.32 2.75 -8.19
CA LYS A 193 -23.43 2.36 -9.61
C LYS A 193 -22.07 2.08 -10.27
N ILE A 194 -20.99 2.24 -9.51
CA ILE A 194 -19.62 2.02 -9.99
C ILE A 194 -19.38 0.52 -10.12
N ALA A 195 -18.86 0.09 -11.27
CA ALA A 195 -18.45 -1.29 -11.46
C ALA A 195 -17.13 -1.54 -10.72
N LEU A 196 -17.22 -2.27 -9.61
CA LEU A 196 -16.09 -2.54 -8.71
C LEU A 196 -15.37 -3.84 -9.04
N GLN A 197 -14.05 -3.78 -8.95
CA GLN A 197 -13.19 -4.95 -8.90
C GLN A 197 -12.44 -4.96 -7.58
N TRP A 198 -12.35 -6.12 -6.95
CA TRP A 198 -11.63 -6.30 -5.70
C TRP A 198 -10.29 -6.95 -5.97
N ARG A 199 -9.23 -6.43 -5.37
CA ARG A 199 -7.93 -7.09 -5.35
C ARG A 199 -7.31 -6.99 -3.97
N HIS A 200 -7.39 -8.10 -3.25
CA HIS A 200 -6.62 -8.29 -2.05
C HIS A 200 -5.12 -8.27 -2.38
N ILE A 201 -4.38 -7.41 -1.70
CA ILE A 201 -2.92 -7.29 -1.80
C ILE A 201 -2.31 -7.70 -0.46
N LYS A 202 -1.10 -8.26 -0.52
CA LYS A 202 -0.40 -8.66 0.70
C LYS A 202 0.13 -7.41 1.40
N SER A 203 -0.29 -7.24 2.66
CA SER A 203 0.21 -6.20 3.55
C SER A 203 1.74 -6.20 3.64
N HIS A 204 2.33 -5.02 3.74
CA HIS A 204 3.77 -4.80 3.96
C HIS A 204 4.71 -5.48 2.95
N THR A 205 4.29 -5.61 1.70
CA THR A 205 5.16 -6.06 0.59
C THR A 205 6.05 -4.95 0.02
N GLY A 206 5.90 -3.72 0.50
CA GLY A 206 6.61 -2.55 -0.02
C GLY A 206 6.07 -2.08 -1.37
N ASN A 207 4.79 -2.34 -1.65
CA ASN A 207 4.10 -1.80 -2.82
C ASN A 207 3.98 -0.29 -2.63
N SER A 208 4.65 0.49 -3.48
CA SER A 208 4.74 1.93 -3.26
C SER A 208 3.39 2.65 -3.31
N LYS A 209 2.46 2.17 -4.14
CA LYS A 209 1.10 2.72 -4.24
C LYS A 209 0.29 2.46 -2.97
N ASN A 210 0.44 1.29 -2.34
CA ASN A 210 -0.17 1.01 -1.04
C ASN A 210 0.51 1.79 0.09
N ASP A 211 1.83 1.81 0.11
CA ASP A 211 2.61 2.56 1.11
C ASP A 211 2.24 4.05 1.09
N PHE A 212 1.82 4.60 -0.06
CA PHE A 212 1.32 5.97 -0.14
C PHE A 212 -0.05 6.13 0.54
N ALA A 213 -0.99 5.20 0.33
CA ALA A 213 -2.27 5.22 1.04
C ALA A 213 -2.10 5.06 2.57
N ASP A 214 -1.23 4.14 3.00
CA ASP A 214 -0.83 3.95 4.41
C ASP A 214 -0.28 5.25 5.01
N LYS A 215 0.61 5.92 4.29
CA LYS A 215 1.20 7.19 4.71
C LYS A 215 0.12 8.25 4.93
N LEU A 216 -0.81 8.42 3.98
CA LEU A 216 -1.91 9.37 4.10
C LEU A 216 -2.80 9.08 5.33
N ALA A 217 -3.12 7.80 5.56
CA ALA A 217 -3.90 7.38 6.73
C ALA A 217 -3.18 7.70 8.05
N LYS A 218 -1.87 7.43 8.11
CA LYS A 218 -1.03 7.72 9.28
C LYS A 218 -0.91 9.21 9.56
N GLU A 219 -0.68 10.02 8.53
CA GLU A 219 -0.60 11.48 8.65
C GLU A 219 -1.91 12.07 9.19
N ALA A 220 -3.05 11.61 8.67
CA ALA A 220 -4.37 12.03 9.16
C ALA A 220 -4.59 11.65 10.64
N ALA A 221 -4.30 10.40 11.01
CA ALA A 221 -4.42 9.94 12.39
C ALA A 221 -3.50 10.72 13.35
N LEU A 222 -2.23 10.92 12.97
CA LEU A 222 -1.27 11.68 13.77
C LEU A 222 -1.68 13.13 13.97
N SER A 223 -2.18 13.79 12.91
CA SER A 223 -2.64 15.17 12.99
C SER A 223 -3.81 15.31 13.96
N ALA A 224 -4.77 14.38 13.92
CA ALA A 224 -5.90 14.40 14.84
C ALA A 224 -5.50 14.04 16.28
N ALA A 225 -4.61 13.07 16.48
CA ALA A 225 -4.14 12.68 17.82
C ALA A 225 -3.43 13.82 18.55
N LYS A 226 -2.67 14.66 17.83
CA LYS A 226 -2.05 15.87 18.41
C LYS A 226 -3.09 16.84 18.95
N ASN A 227 -4.25 16.94 18.29
CA ASN A 227 -5.34 17.83 18.72
C ASN A 227 -6.13 17.26 19.91
N ILE A 228 -6.04 15.95 20.20
CA ILE A 228 -6.68 15.31 21.36
C ILE A 228 -5.87 15.54 22.65
N LEU A 229 -4.55 15.73 22.52
CA LEU A 229 -3.61 15.88 23.63
C LEU A 229 -3.39 17.34 24.07
N ILE A 230 -4.11 18.29 23.46
CA ILE A 230 -4.12 19.72 23.79
C ILE A 230 -5.45 20.04 24.47
#